data_AF-G0EI04-F1
#
_entry.id   AF-G0EI04-F1
#
_cell.length_a   1.000
_cell.length_b   1.000
_cell.length_c   1.000
_cell.angle_alpha   90.00
_cell.angle_beta   90.00
_cell.angle_gamma   90.00
#
_symmetry.space_group_name_H-M   'P 1'
#
loop_
_entity.id
_entity.type
_entity.pdbx_description
1 polymer ?
#
loop_
_entity_poly.entity_id
_entity_poly.type
_entity_poly.pdbx_seq_one_letter_code
_entity_poly.pdbx_strand_id
1 'polypeptide(L)'
;MFSICCIISNLDGTKEENFCLYLNKEEIIEFFSIFNEYFQIDMDTNELDYPKYIKIGMDNEYIDKIKAFFEKYSIYFVFRFIIEKMKKMKEERIVVMGFDIERTNYITKSQLIDMDNSYKNFENIIKKNVTDILKSKKRFRKCYHEIDKAKCSNDMTSAHSISKSSSLRKISENNFLYNFETNFYKFFDDNNKDPSCILQPKKIGVNEASTFYGFCRYHDNILFKDIDEEDVEINEKNAFLLGYRGFIKEYYNKEWSIEFQKNLISDISNVITTPFIGECKSATIPNYLKEFITKEYGNIDSYIKNVFYKNLLNDNTFLKELEKGAEDCKKMRDRYFQVFINKNYDSIKYLVFTFSNIPDILFSGAAPILYDFDGNCLQNDINNLENIAINSIYYKNGGAVIFQWFADDKINPKFIDSIIKTYKKEKNNICNIIIQLVFSYIENIFMRISWWDKLEKKLKEELSNRNLDTIYNKPYKSLIPNGNQYCNWGNVNIIKGF
;
A
#
# COMPACT_ATOMS: atom_id res chain seq x y z
N MET A 1 -40.02 -20.35 -9.32
CA MET A 1 -38.96 -19.33 -9.43
C MET A 1 -39.05 -18.76 -10.82
N PHE A 2 -38.94 -17.45 -10.96
CA PHE A 2 -38.92 -16.80 -12.27
C PHE A 2 -37.49 -16.31 -12.54
N SER A 3 -37.10 -16.31 -13.81
CA SER A 3 -35.83 -15.75 -14.29
C SER A 3 -36.06 -14.33 -14.81
N ILE A 4 -35.12 -13.44 -14.48
CA ILE A 4 -35.04 -12.08 -15.03
C ILE A 4 -33.73 -12.01 -15.82
N CYS A 5 -33.77 -11.97 -17.14
CA CYS A 5 -32.56 -11.77 -17.94
C CYS A 5 -32.33 -10.26 -18.14
N CYS A 6 -31.23 -9.77 -17.59
CA CYS A 6 -30.75 -8.41 -17.75
C CYS A 6 -29.75 -8.37 -18.90
N ILE A 7 -30.03 -7.56 -19.91
CA ILE A 7 -29.09 -7.23 -20.99
C ILE A 7 -28.52 -5.85 -20.67
N ILE A 8 -27.21 -5.79 -20.45
CA ILE A 8 -26.53 -4.50 -20.29
C ILE A 8 -25.91 -4.16 -21.64
N SER A 9 -26.31 -3.03 -22.21
CA SER A 9 -25.77 -2.55 -23.48
C SER A 9 -25.26 -1.12 -23.42
N ASN A 10 -24.26 -0.81 -24.25
CA ASN A 10 -23.89 0.57 -24.52
C ASN A 10 -25.05 1.28 -25.26
N LEU A 11 -25.13 2.61 -25.16
CA LEU A 11 -26.14 3.43 -25.85
C LEU A 11 -26.22 3.19 -27.36
N ASP A 12 -25.09 2.86 -27.98
CA ASP A 12 -24.92 2.59 -29.40
C ASP A 12 -25.12 1.10 -29.77
N GLY A 13 -25.45 0.23 -28.80
CA GLY A 13 -25.67 -1.21 -29.00
C GLY A 13 -24.40 -2.02 -29.29
N THR A 14 -23.21 -1.41 -29.16
CA THR A 14 -21.94 -2.03 -29.61
C THR A 14 -21.41 -3.13 -28.68
N LYS A 15 -22.02 -3.30 -27.52
CA LYS A 15 -21.63 -4.33 -26.54
C LYS A 15 -22.88 -4.79 -25.80
N GLU A 16 -23.19 -6.08 -25.87
CA GLU A 16 -24.28 -6.71 -25.12
C GLU A 16 -23.70 -7.78 -24.20
N GLU A 17 -23.95 -7.66 -22.90
CA GLU A 17 -23.68 -8.74 -21.93
C GLU A 17 -25.00 -9.16 -21.28
N ASN A 18 -25.33 -10.46 -21.37
CA ASN A 18 -26.56 -11.06 -20.84
C ASN A 18 -26.30 -11.72 -19.48
N PHE A 19 -27.15 -11.44 -18.50
CA PHE A 19 -27.10 -12.11 -17.19
C PHE A 19 -28.51 -12.43 -16.71
N CYS A 20 -28.74 -13.60 -16.12
CA CYS A 20 -30.06 -13.96 -15.60
C CYS A 20 -30.04 -14.07 -14.07
N LEU A 21 -30.99 -13.39 -13.42
CA LEU A 21 -31.26 -13.39 -11.99
C LEU A 21 -32.43 -14.33 -11.69
N TYR A 22 -32.38 -15.04 -10.57
CA TYR A 22 -33.45 -15.95 -10.16
C TYR A 22 -34.02 -15.50 -8.83
N LEU A 23 -35.33 -15.26 -8.81
CA LEU A 23 -36.04 -14.76 -7.65
C LEU A 23 -37.25 -15.67 -7.37
N ASN A 24 -37.58 -15.86 -6.08
CA ASN A 24 -38.80 -16.51 -5.63
C ASN A 24 -40.00 -15.56 -5.77
N LYS A 25 -41.23 -16.05 -5.57
CA LYS A 25 -42.44 -15.24 -5.83
C LYS A 25 -42.49 -13.95 -4.98
N GLU A 26 -42.06 -14.01 -3.72
CA GLU A 26 -42.02 -12.85 -2.82
C GLU A 26 -40.88 -11.88 -3.19
N GLU A 27 -39.71 -12.41 -3.53
CA GLU A 27 -38.55 -11.65 -4.02
C GLU A 27 -38.86 -10.94 -5.34
N ILE A 28 -39.65 -11.54 -6.21
CA ILE A 28 -40.10 -10.97 -7.48
C ILE A 28 -41.09 -9.84 -7.25
N ILE A 29 -42.03 -10.03 -6.33
CA ILE A 29 -43.00 -9.00 -5.97
C ILE A 29 -42.27 -7.79 -5.37
N GLU A 30 -41.26 -8.02 -4.51
CA GLU A 30 -40.45 -6.93 -3.95
C GLU A 30 -39.52 -6.29 -4.99
N PHE A 31 -38.88 -7.07 -5.86
CA PHE A 31 -38.07 -6.55 -6.97
C PHE A 31 -38.92 -5.70 -7.93
N PHE A 32 -40.09 -6.18 -8.32
CA PHE A 32 -41.02 -5.42 -9.17
C PHE A 32 -41.65 -4.23 -8.46
N SER A 33 -41.84 -4.29 -7.14
CA SER A 33 -42.24 -3.12 -6.33
C SER A 33 -41.22 -1.98 -6.46
N ILE A 34 -39.93 -2.29 -6.38
CA ILE A 34 -38.85 -1.30 -6.55
C ILE A 34 -38.86 -0.70 -7.97
N PHE A 35 -39.15 -1.52 -8.98
CA PHE A 35 -39.28 -1.06 -10.38
C PHE A 35 -40.54 -0.21 -10.61
N ASN A 36 -41.69 -0.63 -10.10
CA ASN A 36 -42.97 0.06 -10.30
C ASN A 36 -43.00 1.43 -9.60
N GLU A 37 -42.33 1.55 -8.44
CA GLU A 37 -42.15 2.82 -7.71
C GLU A 37 -41.44 3.87 -8.57
N TYR A 38 -40.49 3.46 -9.43
CA TYR A 38 -39.67 4.37 -10.24
C TYR A 38 -40.19 4.62 -11.67
N PHE A 39 -40.81 3.62 -12.30
CA PHE A 39 -41.15 3.71 -13.73
C PHE A 39 -42.65 3.88 -14.02
N GLN A 40 -43.53 3.86 -13.00
CA GLN A 40 -44.99 3.95 -13.16
C GLN A 40 -45.54 2.96 -14.21
N ILE A 41 -44.93 1.78 -14.32
CA ILE A 41 -45.36 0.74 -15.26
C ILE A 41 -46.38 -0.12 -14.53
N ASP A 42 -47.62 -0.08 -14.99
CA ASP A 42 -48.69 -0.94 -14.48
C ASP A 42 -48.46 -2.37 -15.00
N MET A 43 -47.84 -3.22 -14.18
CA MET A 43 -47.57 -4.63 -14.54
C MET A 43 -48.49 -5.54 -13.75
N ASP A 44 -49.56 -6.00 -14.40
CA ASP A 44 -50.43 -7.03 -13.86
C ASP A 44 -49.69 -8.38 -13.86
N THR A 45 -49.36 -8.88 -12.66
CA THR A 45 -48.54 -10.08 -12.46
C THR A 45 -49.17 -11.38 -12.97
N ASN A 46 -50.44 -11.33 -13.41
CA ASN A 46 -51.20 -12.50 -13.90
C ASN A 46 -51.19 -12.66 -15.43
N GLU A 47 -50.71 -11.68 -16.20
CA GLU A 47 -50.61 -11.74 -17.67
C GLU A 47 -49.15 -11.53 -18.12
N LEU A 48 -48.30 -12.54 -17.89
CA LEU A 48 -46.91 -12.56 -18.37
C LEU A 48 -46.80 -13.45 -19.62
N ASP A 49 -47.35 -12.99 -20.74
CA ASP A 49 -47.06 -13.54 -22.07
C ASP A 49 -46.08 -12.63 -22.83
N TYR A 50 -44.92 -13.19 -23.21
CA TYR A 50 -43.84 -12.66 -24.09
C TYR A 50 -42.92 -11.54 -23.56
N PRO A 51 -41.65 -11.50 -24.02
CA PRO A 51 -40.61 -10.66 -23.41
C PRO A 51 -40.86 -9.18 -23.69
N LYS A 52 -41.05 -8.40 -22.63
CA LYS A 52 -40.99 -6.94 -22.68
C LYS A 52 -39.57 -6.47 -22.41
N TYR A 53 -38.97 -5.83 -23.40
CA TYR A 53 -37.68 -5.16 -23.27
C TYR A 53 -37.91 -3.75 -22.73
N ILE A 54 -37.56 -3.51 -21.46
CA ILE A 54 -37.71 -2.19 -20.84
C ILE A 54 -36.35 -1.49 -20.84
N LYS A 55 -36.32 -0.31 -21.44
CA LYS A 55 -35.14 0.54 -21.58
C LYS A 55 -35.03 1.44 -20.36
N ILE A 56 -34.04 1.22 -19.48
CA ILE A 56 -33.96 1.92 -18.20
C ILE A 56 -32.70 2.78 -18.11
N GLY A 57 -32.90 4.06 -17.80
CA GLY A 57 -31.85 4.95 -17.28
C GLY A 57 -31.83 4.83 -15.75
N MET A 58 -30.72 4.38 -15.17
CA MET A 58 -30.56 4.24 -13.72
C MET A 58 -29.86 5.47 -13.15
N ASP A 59 -30.29 6.03 -12.02
CA ASP A 59 -29.53 7.01 -11.24
C ASP A 59 -28.83 6.35 -10.02
N ASN A 60 -28.05 7.12 -9.26
CA ASN A 60 -27.30 6.58 -8.12
C ASN A 60 -28.21 6.11 -6.97
N GLU A 61 -29.37 6.75 -6.78
CA GLU A 61 -30.33 6.38 -5.74
C GLU A 61 -31.01 5.04 -6.04
N TYR A 62 -31.33 4.80 -7.32
CA TYR A 62 -31.85 3.53 -7.81
C TYR A 62 -30.84 2.39 -7.68
N ILE A 63 -29.55 2.67 -7.94
CA ILE A 63 -28.46 1.71 -7.74
C ILE A 63 -28.36 1.29 -6.27
N ASP A 64 -28.49 2.23 -5.32
CA ASP A 64 -28.43 1.94 -3.89
C ASP A 64 -29.63 1.13 -3.39
N LYS A 65 -30.85 1.40 -3.88
CA LYS A 65 -32.05 0.60 -3.55
C LYS A 65 -31.96 -0.84 -4.08
N ILE A 66 -31.51 -1.01 -5.33
CA ILE A 66 -31.26 -2.34 -5.91
C ILE A 66 -30.17 -3.09 -5.13
N LYS A 67 -29.12 -2.38 -4.72
CA LYS A 67 -28.06 -2.97 -3.91
C LYS A 67 -28.57 -3.44 -2.55
N ALA A 68 -29.39 -2.64 -1.87
CA ALA A 68 -30.03 -3.02 -0.60
C ALA A 68 -30.92 -4.27 -0.73
N PHE A 69 -31.66 -4.38 -1.85
CA PHE A 69 -32.42 -5.59 -2.18
C PHE A 69 -31.50 -6.82 -2.31
N PHE A 70 -30.40 -6.75 -3.07
CA PHE A 70 -29.49 -7.89 -3.21
C PHE A 70 -28.69 -8.25 -1.95
N GLU A 71 -28.36 -7.24 -1.12
CA GLU A 71 -27.76 -7.44 0.21
C GLU A 71 -28.72 -8.18 1.14
N LYS A 72 -30.01 -7.82 1.12
CA LYS A 72 -31.08 -8.50 1.89
C LYS A 72 -31.22 -9.98 1.54
N TYR A 73 -31.00 -10.37 0.28
CA TYR A 73 -31.23 -11.73 -0.22
C TYR A 73 -29.97 -12.59 -0.43
N SER A 74 -28.77 -12.09 -0.08
CA SER A 74 -27.50 -12.84 -0.18
C SER A 74 -27.13 -13.31 -1.60
N ILE A 75 -27.62 -12.64 -2.65
CA ILE A 75 -27.34 -12.93 -4.08
C ILE A 75 -26.08 -12.15 -4.58
N TYR A 76 -25.28 -11.68 -3.63
CA TYR A 76 -24.22 -10.68 -3.81
C TYR A 76 -23.10 -11.07 -4.81
N PHE A 77 -22.82 -12.37 -4.99
CA PHE A 77 -21.71 -12.83 -5.82
C PHE A 77 -21.91 -12.56 -7.33
N VAL A 78 -23.14 -12.73 -7.83
CA VAL A 78 -23.48 -12.42 -9.24
C VAL A 78 -23.46 -10.91 -9.47
N PHE A 79 -23.85 -10.14 -8.46
CA PHE A 79 -23.96 -8.68 -8.57
C PHE A 79 -22.64 -7.93 -8.36
N ARG A 80 -21.68 -8.45 -7.57
CA ARG A 80 -20.31 -7.86 -7.47
C ARG A 80 -19.64 -7.79 -8.83
N PHE A 81 -19.75 -8.84 -9.65
CA PHE A 81 -19.20 -8.88 -11.00
C PHE A 81 -19.85 -7.84 -11.92
N ILE A 82 -21.18 -7.72 -11.83
CA ILE A 82 -21.98 -6.74 -12.57
C ILE A 82 -21.61 -5.31 -12.15
N ILE A 83 -21.53 -5.02 -10.84
CA ILE A 83 -21.13 -3.70 -10.32
C ILE A 83 -19.71 -3.32 -10.71
N GLU A 84 -18.74 -4.23 -10.57
CA GLU A 84 -17.33 -3.94 -10.93
C GLU A 84 -17.15 -3.73 -12.44
N LYS A 85 -17.97 -4.36 -13.26
CA LYS A 85 -18.03 -4.11 -14.71
C LYS A 85 -18.77 -2.81 -15.04
N MET A 86 -19.89 -2.53 -14.38
CA MET A 86 -20.66 -1.28 -14.53
C MET A 86 -19.84 -0.06 -14.12
N LYS A 87 -19.02 -0.16 -13.07
CA LYS A 87 -18.10 0.91 -12.61
C LYS A 87 -17.01 1.24 -13.63
N LYS A 88 -16.65 0.31 -14.53
CA LYS A 88 -15.58 0.49 -15.54
C LYS A 88 -16.07 1.10 -16.86
N MET A 89 -17.39 1.29 -17.03
CA MET A 89 -17.97 1.84 -18.26
C MET A 89 -18.31 3.32 -18.06
N LYS A 90 -17.78 4.20 -18.92
CA LYS A 90 -17.99 5.67 -18.81
C LYS A 90 -19.27 6.09 -19.54
N GLU A 91 -20.10 6.81 -18.79
CA GLU A 91 -21.16 7.78 -19.13
C GLU A 91 -22.17 7.47 -20.25
N GLU A 92 -23.45 7.57 -19.83
CA GLU A 92 -24.72 7.50 -20.57
C GLU A 92 -25.24 6.08 -20.93
N ARG A 93 -26.52 5.82 -20.57
CA ARG A 93 -26.99 4.53 -20.07
C ARG A 93 -28.11 3.91 -20.93
N ILE A 94 -28.03 2.61 -21.19
CA ILE A 94 -29.20 1.76 -21.43
C ILE A 94 -28.98 0.41 -20.72
N VAL A 95 -29.84 0.06 -19.76
CA VAL A 95 -30.03 -1.34 -19.40
C VAL A 95 -31.32 -1.80 -20.04
N VAL A 96 -31.23 -2.82 -20.91
CA VAL A 96 -32.38 -3.47 -21.52
C VAL A 96 -32.66 -4.74 -20.71
N MET A 97 -33.69 -4.73 -19.85
CA MET A 97 -34.09 -5.97 -19.18
C MET A 97 -35.13 -6.70 -20.04
N GLY A 98 -34.84 -7.95 -20.40
CA GLY A 98 -35.73 -8.86 -21.12
C GLY A 98 -36.18 -9.97 -20.18
N PHE A 99 -37.48 -10.09 -19.95
CA PHE A 99 -38.03 -11.15 -19.11
C PHE A 99 -38.23 -12.41 -19.96
N ASP A 100 -37.42 -13.44 -19.72
CA ASP A 100 -37.59 -14.74 -20.34
C ASP A 100 -37.91 -15.78 -19.26
N ILE A 101 -39.08 -16.40 -19.35
CA ILE A 101 -39.57 -17.40 -18.39
C ILE A 101 -39.50 -18.77 -19.07
N GLU A 102 -38.29 -19.25 -19.37
CA GLU A 102 -38.10 -20.63 -19.78
C GLU A 102 -37.63 -21.52 -18.61
N ARG A 103 -38.37 -22.62 -18.43
CA ARG A 103 -38.17 -23.65 -17.39
C ARG A 103 -36.93 -24.50 -17.70
N THR A 104 -35.74 -24.08 -17.26
CA THR A 104 -34.57 -24.99 -17.24
C THR A 104 -33.79 -24.91 -15.91
N ASN A 105 -33.28 -26.07 -15.49
CA ASN A 105 -32.82 -26.45 -14.15
C ASN A 105 -31.94 -25.43 -13.40
N TYR A 106 -32.33 -25.14 -12.14
CA TYR A 106 -31.92 -23.96 -11.37
C TYR A 106 -30.85 -24.21 -10.29
N ILE A 107 -30.03 -23.18 -10.00
CA ILE A 107 -29.15 -23.12 -8.82
C ILE A 107 -30.02 -22.82 -7.58
N THR A 108 -29.92 -23.65 -6.55
CA THR A 108 -30.73 -23.56 -5.33
C THR A 108 -30.12 -22.61 -4.29
N LYS A 109 -30.94 -22.11 -3.34
CA LYS A 109 -30.48 -21.33 -2.17
C LYS A 109 -29.38 -22.06 -1.36
N SER A 110 -29.46 -23.39 -1.29
CA SER A 110 -28.40 -24.21 -0.67
C SER A 110 -27.07 -24.05 -1.40
N GLN A 111 -27.08 -24.11 -2.74
CA GLN A 111 -25.86 -23.96 -3.54
C GLN A 111 -25.24 -22.55 -3.42
N LEU A 112 -26.05 -21.50 -3.23
CA LEU A 112 -25.56 -20.16 -2.94
C LEU A 112 -24.88 -20.06 -1.55
N ILE A 113 -25.47 -20.71 -0.54
CA ILE A 113 -24.89 -20.78 0.82
C ILE A 113 -23.56 -21.56 0.79
N ASP A 114 -23.51 -22.67 0.04
CA ASP A 114 -22.30 -23.47 -0.11
C ASP A 114 -21.18 -22.66 -0.79
N MET A 115 -21.50 -21.86 -1.81
CA MET A 115 -20.54 -20.95 -2.46
C MET A 115 -20.03 -19.85 -1.51
N ASP A 116 -20.88 -19.25 -0.68
CA ASP A 116 -20.48 -18.25 0.32
C ASP A 116 -19.58 -18.86 1.39
N ASN A 117 -19.87 -20.10 1.83
CA ASN A 117 -19.03 -20.84 2.76
C ASN A 117 -17.65 -21.17 2.16
N SER A 118 -17.61 -21.62 0.90
CA SER A 118 -16.36 -21.86 0.17
C SER A 118 -15.52 -20.58 0.03
N TYR A 119 -16.16 -19.44 -0.22
CA TYR A 119 -15.47 -18.14 -0.30
C TYR A 119 -14.89 -17.71 1.05
N LYS A 120 -15.67 -17.81 2.13
CA LYS A 120 -15.18 -17.53 3.50
C LYS A 120 -14.03 -18.45 3.89
N ASN A 121 -14.10 -19.73 3.51
CA ASN A 121 -13.01 -20.68 3.73
C ASN A 121 -11.74 -20.26 2.95
N PHE A 122 -11.89 -19.89 1.68
CA PHE A 122 -10.81 -19.35 0.86
C PHE A 122 -10.15 -18.12 1.51
N GLU A 123 -10.95 -17.13 1.93
CA GLU A 123 -10.41 -15.95 2.61
C GLU A 123 -9.62 -16.29 3.88
N ASN A 124 -10.13 -17.21 4.70
CA ASN A 124 -9.47 -17.62 5.93
C ASN A 124 -8.12 -18.30 5.64
N ILE A 125 -8.05 -19.11 4.58
CA ILE A 125 -6.80 -19.74 4.14
C ILE A 125 -5.80 -18.67 3.67
N ILE A 126 -6.24 -17.69 2.85
CA ILE A 126 -5.37 -16.60 2.39
C ILE A 126 -4.89 -15.74 3.57
N LYS A 127 -5.79 -15.35 4.49
CA LYS A 127 -5.45 -14.60 5.71
C LYS A 127 -4.37 -15.33 6.52
N LYS A 128 -4.51 -16.65 6.69
CA LYS A 128 -3.51 -17.47 7.38
C LYS A 128 -2.17 -17.49 6.63
N ASN A 129 -2.17 -17.73 5.33
CA ASN A 129 -0.95 -17.79 4.52
C ASN A 129 -0.21 -16.44 4.53
N VAL A 130 -0.91 -15.32 4.34
CA VAL A 130 -0.33 -13.96 4.43
C VAL A 130 0.35 -13.77 5.79
N THR A 131 -0.29 -14.20 6.88
CA THR A 131 0.28 -14.14 8.24
C THR A 131 1.59 -14.92 8.34
N ASP A 132 1.64 -16.11 7.77
CA ASP A 132 2.80 -17.00 7.84
C ASP A 132 3.95 -16.48 6.96
N ILE A 133 3.66 -15.92 5.78
CA ILE A 133 4.64 -15.22 4.95
C ILE A 133 5.20 -14.01 5.72
N LEU A 134 4.36 -13.16 6.33
CA LEU A 134 4.84 -12.01 7.11
C LEU A 134 5.75 -12.43 8.27
N LYS A 135 5.40 -13.51 8.99
CA LYS A 135 6.26 -14.08 10.05
C LYS A 135 7.60 -14.57 9.52
N SER A 136 7.64 -15.03 8.27
CA SER A 136 8.87 -15.51 7.64
C SER A 136 9.90 -14.40 7.35
N LYS A 137 9.53 -13.10 7.43
CA LYS A 137 10.46 -11.96 7.32
C LYS A 137 11.67 -12.08 8.24
N LYS A 138 11.50 -12.65 9.44
CA LYS A 138 12.61 -12.89 10.39
C LYS A 138 13.66 -13.88 9.90
N ARG A 139 13.33 -14.71 8.91
CA ARG A 139 14.21 -15.66 8.22
C ARG A 139 14.87 -15.06 6.99
N PHE A 140 14.33 -13.95 6.46
CA PHE A 140 14.95 -13.18 5.37
C PHE A 140 16.14 -12.40 5.93
N ARG A 141 17.33 -13.01 5.87
CA ARG A 141 18.58 -12.49 6.44
C ARG A 141 19.67 -12.49 5.38
N LYS A 142 20.29 -11.33 5.14
CA LYS A 142 21.37 -11.15 4.17
C LYS A 142 22.23 -9.98 4.62
N CYS A 143 23.55 -10.14 4.64
CA CYS A 143 24.44 -9.00 4.84
C CYS A 143 24.60 -8.27 3.50
N TYR A 144 24.17 -7.01 3.43
CA TYR A 144 24.25 -6.20 2.21
C TYR A 144 25.58 -5.44 2.09
N HIS A 145 26.49 -5.58 3.05
CA HIS A 145 27.84 -5.06 2.95
C HIS A 145 28.76 -6.09 2.28
N GLU A 146 28.73 -6.13 0.94
CA GLU A 146 29.38 -7.19 0.15
C GLU A 146 30.84 -6.89 -0.20
N ILE A 147 31.34 -5.69 0.10
CA ILE A 147 32.64 -5.17 -0.34
C ILE A 147 33.82 -5.94 0.28
N ASP A 148 33.72 -6.31 1.56
CA ASP A 148 34.77 -7.03 2.29
C ASP A 148 34.24 -8.36 2.83
N LYS A 149 33.53 -9.12 1.98
CA LYS A 149 32.88 -10.39 2.30
C LYS A 149 33.73 -11.37 3.13
N ALA A 150 35.06 -11.34 2.98
CA ALA A 150 36.00 -12.12 3.78
C ALA A 150 35.91 -11.87 5.31
N LYS A 151 35.42 -10.69 5.72
CA LYS A 151 35.21 -10.30 7.13
C LYS A 151 33.75 -10.49 7.59
N CYS A 152 32.84 -10.89 6.71
CA CYS A 152 31.46 -11.13 7.06
C CYS A 152 31.36 -12.30 8.05
N SER A 153 30.67 -12.11 9.17
CA SER A 153 30.35 -13.21 10.07
C SER A 153 29.14 -13.99 9.56
N ASN A 154 29.09 -15.30 9.83
CA ASN A 154 27.87 -16.10 9.60
C ASN A 154 26.76 -15.77 10.61
N ASP A 155 27.09 -15.03 11.68
CA ASP A 155 26.12 -14.55 12.69
C ASP A 155 25.36 -13.33 12.16
N MET A 156 24.09 -13.55 11.81
CA MET A 156 23.15 -12.51 11.37
C MET A 156 22.32 -12.01 12.56
N THR A 157 22.68 -10.85 13.08
CA THR A 157 21.97 -10.16 14.17
C THR A 157 20.93 -9.18 13.64
N SER A 158 20.01 -8.76 14.50
CA SER A 158 19.11 -7.65 14.19
C SER A 158 19.87 -6.33 14.31
N ALA A 159 20.25 -5.74 13.18
CA ALA A 159 20.81 -4.40 13.10
C ALA A 159 19.70 -3.35 13.27
N HIS A 160 20.01 -2.19 13.84
CA HIS A 160 19.06 -1.08 14.01
C HIS A 160 19.35 0.02 12.99
N SER A 161 18.41 0.43 12.13
CA SER A 161 18.70 1.52 11.18
C SER A 161 18.90 2.89 11.84
N ILE A 162 18.33 3.09 13.04
CA ILE A 162 18.57 4.24 13.92
C ILE A 162 19.14 3.70 15.22
N SER A 163 20.21 4.31 15.73
CA SER A 163 20.86 3.83 16.95
C SER A 163 19.89 3.66 18.11
N LYS A 164 19.82 2.45 18.67
CA LYS A 164 18.97 2.16 19.83
C LYS A 164 19.45 2.93 21.06
N SER A 165 20.74 2.85 21.33
CA SER A 165 21.32 3.29 22.61
C SER A 165 21.50 4.80 22.68
N SER A 166 22.07 5.42 21.64
CA SER A 166 22.31 6.86 21.61
C SER A 166 21.07 7.67 21.21
N SER A 167 20.15 7.09 20.41
CA SER A 167 19.00 7.84 19.86
C SER A 167 17.62 7.33 20.30
N LEU A 168 17.15 6.15 19.88
CA LEU A 168 15.75 5.72 20.10
C LEU A 168 15.33 5.71 21.58
N ARG A 169 16.22 5.33 22.50
CA ARG A 169 15.94 5.36 23.94
C ARG A 169 15.60 6.75 24.46
N LYS A 170 16.11 7.82 23.83
CA LYS A 170 15.90 9.22 24.25
C LYS A 170 14.48 9.71 23.98
N ILE A 171 13.75 9.06 23.07
CA ILE A 171 12.35 9.37 22.77
C ILE A 171 11.37 8.27 23.20
N SER A 172 11.87 7.13 23.68
CA SER A 172 11.03 6.02 24.14
C SER A 172 10.40 6.30 25.50
N GLU A 173 9.15 5.88 25.68
CA GLU A 173 8.40 6.05 26.92
C GLU A 173 8.02 4.66 27.45
N ASN A 174 8.44 4.36 28.68
CA ASN A 174 8.28 3.02 29.27
C ASN A 174 8.85 1.89 28.39
N ASN A 175 9.95 2.14 27.68
CA ASN A 175 10.56 1.24 26.68
C ASN A 175 9.74 1.02 25.40
N PHE A 176 8.75 1.88 25.11
CA PHE A 176 7.92 1.78 23.92
C PHE A 176 7.94 3.05 23.08
N LEU A 177 7.63 2.89 21.80
CA LEU A 177 7.49 3.91 20.77
C LEU A 177 6.26 3.60 19.91
N TYR A 178 5.82 4.56 19.11
CA TYR A 178 4.93 4.28 17.97
C TYR A 178 5.72 4.16 16.67
N ASN A 179 5.29 3.26 15.79
CA ASN A 179 5.72 3.15 14.40
C ASN A 179 4.48 2.82 13.55
N PHE A 180 4.44 3.30 12.30
CA PHE A 180 3.35 2.92 11.39
C PHE A 180 3.54 1.51 10.89
N GLU A 181 2.50 0.69 11.01
CA GLU A 181 2.47 -0.67 10.48
C GLU A 181 1.23 -0.83 9.60
N THR A 182 1.44 -1.37 8.40
CA THR A 182 0.35 -1.72 7.50
C THR A 182 -0.42 -2.91 8.06
N ASN A 183 -1.71 -2.74 8.33
CA ASN A 183 -2.59 -3.82 8.74
C ASN A 183 -3.18 -4.52 7.52
N PHE A 184 -2.47 -5.56 7.05
CA PHE A 184 -2.88 -6.36 5.89
C PHE A 184 -4.26 -7.01 6.03
N TYR A 185 -4.76 -7.25 7.25
CA TYR A 185 -6.09 -7.85 7.45
C TYR A 185 -7.23 -6.91 7.09
N LYS A 186 -7.02 -5.59 7.21
CA LYS A 186 -8.05 -4.59 6.91
C LYS A 186 -8.32 -4.45 5.42
N PHE A 187 -7.44 -4.94 4.55
CA PHE A 187 -7.74 -5.08 3.11
C PHE A 187 -8.85 -6.10 2.82
N PHE A 188 -9.12 -7.02 3.76
CA PHE A 188 -10.14 -8.07 3.65
C PHE A 188 -11.35 -7.79 4.55
N ASP A 189 -11.50 -6.56 5.05
CA ASP A 189 -12.62 -6.15 5.88
C ASP A 189 -13.61 -5.34 5.04
N ASP A 190 -14.65 -6.01 4.53
CA ASP A 190 -15.70 -5.41 3.70
C ASP A 190 -16.48 -4.28 4.43
N ASN A 191 -16.40 -4.20 5.78
CA ASN A 191 -17.02 -3.13 6.56
C ASN A 191 -16.16 -1.87 6.67
N ASN A 192 -14.87 -1.93 6.30
CA ASN A 192 -13.93 -0.83 6.43
C ASN A 192 -13.61 -0.21 5.06
N LYS A 193 -14.39 0.81 4.68
CA LYS A 193 -14.15 1.60 3.45
C LYS A 193 -13.13 2.72 3.62
N ASP A 194 -12.57 2.91 4.81
CA ASP A 194 -11.63 3.99 5.10
C ASP A 194 -10.16 3.50 4.95
N PRO A 195 -9.42 3.96 3.92
CA PRO A 195 -8.00 3.65 3.76
C PRO A 195 -7.14 4.10 4.96
N SER A 196 -7.58 5.10 5.73
CA SER A 196 -6.90 5.59 6.95
C SER A 196 -6.79 4.51 8.04
N CYS A 197 -7.67 3.50 7.99
CA CYS A 197 -7.62 2.37 8.89
C CYS A 197 -6.46 1.41 8.58
N ILE A 198 -5.93 1.42 7.35
CA ILE A 198 -4.93 0.45 6.88
C ILE A 198 -3.55 0.72 7.50
N LEU A 199 -3.20 1.99 7.72
CA LEU A 199 -1.91 2.40 8.27
C LEU A 199 -2.12 3.15 9.58
N GLN A 200 -1.93 2.45 10.70
CA GLN A 200 -2.10 3.01 12.02
C GLN A 200 -0.81 2.90 12.83
N PRO A 201 -0.55 3.87 13.72
CA PRO A 201 0.58 3.79 14.63
C PRO A 201 0.35 2.64 15.61
N LYS A 202 1.33 1.74 15.66
CA LYS A 202 1.35 0.59 16.56
C LYS A 202 2.45 0.76 17.58
N LYS A 203 2.13 0.41 18.82
CA LYS A 203 3.09 0.42 19.93
C LYS A 203 4.10 -0.69 19.71
N ILE A 204 5.37 -0.34 19.65
CA ILE A 204 6.51 -1.24 19.45
C ILE A 204 7.52 -1.09 20.59
N GLY A 205 8.15 -2.19 21.00
CA GLY A 205 9.22 -2.14 22.00
C GLY A 205 10.49 -1.52 21.42
N VAL A 206 11.21 -0.71 22.20
CA VAL A 206 12.44 -0.01 21.76
C VAL A 206 13.55 -0.98 21.30
N ASN A 207 13.53 -2.23 21.76
CA ASN A 207 14.46 -3.27 21.31
C ASN A 207 14.15 -3.78 19.90
N GLU A 208 12.89 -3.73 19.48
CA GLU A 208 12.40 -4.17 18.16
C GLU A 208 12.34 -3.02 17.15
N ALA A 209 12.22 -1.78 17.63
CA ALA A 209 12.21 -0.58 16.82
C ALA A 209 13.43 -0.52 15.90
N SER A 210 13.21 -0.13 14.64
CA SER A 210 14.25 0.05 13.61
C SER A 210 15.03 -1.21 13.22
N THR A 211 14.65 -2.39 13.73
CA THR A 211 15.42 -3.62 13.49
C THR A 211 15.26 -4.17 12.08
N PHE A 212 16.32 -4.79 11.56
CA PHE A 212 16.33 -5.57 10.32
C PHE A 212 17.56 -6.49 10.24
N TYR A 213 17.52 -7.47 9.34
CA TYR A 213 18.59 -8.47 9.17
C TYR A 213 19.43 -8.19 7.92
N GLY A 214 19.82 -6.92 7.74
CA GLY A 214 20.58 -6.43 6.58
C GLY A 214 22.10 -6.37 6.78
N PHE A 215 22.59 -6.61 7.99
CA PHE A 215 24.01 -6.63 8.31
C PHE A 215 24.35 -7.84 9.19
N CYS A 216 25.54 -8.40 9.00
CA CYS A 216 26.08 -9.38 9.95
C CYS A 216 26.55 -8.67 11.23
N ARG A 217 26.74 -9.43 12.31
CA ARG A 217 27.17 -8.89 13.60
C ARG A 217 28.47 -8.10 13.51
N TYR A 218 29.44 -8.57 12.72
CA TYR A 218 30.70 -7.86 12.54
C TYR A 218 30.48 -6.49 11.89
N HIS A 219 29.76 -6.44 10.76
CA HIS A 219 29.56 -5.21 10.00
C HIS A 219 28.68 -4.20 10.74
N ASP A 220 27.64 -4.65 11.43
CA ASP A 220 26.80 -3.73 12.22
C ASP A 220 27.62 -3.04 13.34
N ASN A 221 28.45 -3.80 14.07
CA ASN A 221 29.20 -3.25 15.21
C ASN A 221 30.43 -2.43 14.81
N ILE A 222 31.07 -2.73 13.67
CA ILE A 222 32.32 -2.08 13.27
C ILE A 222 32.06 -0.89 12.35
N LEU A 223 31.14 -1.01 11.38
CA LEU A 223 30.91 0.06 10.39
C LEU A 223 30.25 1.29 11.02
N PHE A 224 29.31 1.07 11.94
CA PHE A 224 28.46 2.12 12.48
C PHE A 224 28.89 2.60 13.86
N LYS A 225 30.05 2.15 14.36
CA LYS A 225 30.56 2.50 15.69
C LYS A 225 30.53 4.01 15.94
N ASP A 226 31.10 4.79 15.01
CA ASP A 226 31.24 6.25 15.14
C ASP A 226 29.90 7.00 15.16
N ILE A 227 28.83 6.40 14.61
CA ILE A 227 27.48 7.00 14.55
C ILE A 227 26.52 6.42 15.62
N ASP A 228 26.95 5.39 16.35
CA ASP A 228 26.20 4.78 17.46
C ASP A 228 26.62 5.32 18.84
N GLU A 229 27.62 6.20 18.88
CA GLU A 229 28.03 6.96 20.08
C GLU A 229 27.05 8.11 20.38
N GLU A 230 27.03 8.64 21.61
CA GLU A 230 26.12 9.74 21.98
C GLU A 230 26.55 11.09 21.37
N ASP A 231 27.87 11.30 21.21
CA ASP A 231 28.45 12.54 20.70
C ASP A 231 28.93 12.37 19.25
N VAL A 232 28.02 11.98 18.36
CA VAL A 232 28.32 11.79 16.93
C VAL A 232 28.94 13.06 16.35
N GLU A 233 30.13 12.95 15.77
CA GLU A 233 30.74 14.06 15.04
C GLU A 233 30.01 14.27 13.71
N ILE A 234 29.68 15.53 13.38
CA ILE A 234 29.06 15.89 12.10
C ILE A 234 30.18 16.16 11.09
N ASN A 235 30.42 15.20 10.20
CA ASN A 235 31.35 15.28 9.09
C ASN A 235 30.85 14.41 7.92
N GLU A 236 31.56 14.43 6.80
CA GLU A 236 31.21 13.73 5.56
C GLU A 236 31.10 12.21 5.78
N LYS A 237 32.03 11.63 6.55
CA LYS A 237 32.06 10.19 6.86
C LYS A 237 30.83 9.76 7.65
N ASN A 238 30.47 10.48 8.71
CA ASN A 238 29.34 10.10 9.56
C ASN A 238 27.99 10.39 8.88
N ALA A 239 27.90 11.47 8.09
CA ALA A 239 26.74 11.70 7.22
C ALA A 239 26.56 10.57 6.19
N PHE A 240 27.66 10.11 5.58
CA PHE A 240 27.68 8.95 4.70
C PHE A 240 27.21 7.67 5.40
N LEU A 241 27.72 7.38 6.61
CA LEU A 241 27.36 6.16 7.34
C LEU A 241 25.88 6.15 7.76
N LEU A 242 25.34 7.29 8.20
CA LEU A 242 23.90 7.44 8.48
C LEU A 242 23.07 7.21 7.22
N GLY A 243 23.46 7.83 6.10
CA GLY A 243 22.81 7.65 4.79
C GLY A 243 22.84 6.20 4.34
N TYR A 244 24.01 5.56 4.41
CA TYR A 244 24.22 4.17 4.03
C TYR A 244 23.36 3.21 4.86
N ARG A 245 23.31 3.38 6.19
CA ARG A 245 22.52 2.51 7.07
C ARG A 245 21.02 2.59 6.78
N GLY A 246 20.51 3.81 6.59
CA GLY A 246 19.10 4.05 6.23
C GLY A 246 18.76 3.50 4.84
N PHE A 247 19.62 3.74 3.86
CA PHE A 247 19.45 3.23 2.51
C PHE A 247 19.44 1.69 2.46
N ILE A 248 20.34 1.01 3.18
CA ILE A 248 20.38 -0.46 3.19
C ILE A 248 19.12 -1.06 3.84
N LYS A 249 18.52 -0.39 4.84
CA LYS A 249 17.22 -0.77 5.38
C LYS A 249 16.10 -0.69 4.33
N GLU A 250 16.08 0.37 3.52
CA GLU A 250 15.14 0.52 2.41
C GLU A 250 15.33 -0.57 1.36
N TYR A 251 16.58 -0.81 0.94
CA TYR A 251 16.89 -1.85 -0.02
C TYR A 251 16.48 -3.26 0.48
N TYR A 252 16.75 -3.56 1.75
CA TYR A 252 16.29 -4.78 2.42
C TYR A 252 14.76 -4.93 2.38
N ASN A 253 14.03 -3.86 2.71
CA ASN A 253 12.57 -3.87 2.65
C ASN A 253 12.05 -4.05 1.22
N LYS A 254 12.75 -3.53 0.21
CA LYS A 254 12.39 -3.71 -1.21
C LYS A 254 12.58 -5.15 -1.67
N GLU A 255 13.73 -5.78 -1.38
CA GLU A 255 13.94 -7.19 -1.71
C GLU A 255 12.94 -8.09 -0.96
N TRP A 256 12.65 -7.78 0.32
CA TRP A 256 11.61 -8.48 1.07
C TRP A 256 10.22 -8.33 0.42
N SER A 257 9.87 -7.15 -0.09
CA SER A 257 8.56 -6.92 -0.71
C SER A 257 8.39 -7.74 -2.00
N ILE A 258 9.46 -7.89 -2.78
CA ILE A 258 9.48 -8.79 -3.95
C ILE A 258 9.29 -10.24 -3.52
N GLU A 259 10.02 -10.69 -2.50
CA GLU A 259 9.92 -12.06 -1.97
C GLU A 259 8.54 -12.35 -1.39
N PHE A 260 7.98 -11.40 -0.64
CA PHE A 260 6.61 -11.44 -0.13
C PHE A 260 5.60 -11.60 -1.28
N GLN A 261 5.71 -10.77 -2.31
CA GLN A 261 4.80 -10.81 -3.46
C GLN A 261 4.91 -12.14 -4.22
N LYS A 262 6.12 -12.66 -4.43
CA LYS A 262 6.35 -13.97 -5.09
C LYS A 262 5.73 -15.11 -4.31
N ASN A 263 5.94 -15.14 -3.00
CA ASN A 263 5.36 -16.16 -2.12
C ASN A 263 3.83 -16.05 -2.06
N LEU A 264 3.28 -14.83 -2.00
CA LEU A 264 1.84 -14.60 -2.02
C LEU A 264 1.20 -15.11 -3.32
N ILE A 265 1.82 -14.81 -4.46
CA ILE A 265 1.38 -15.29 -5.79
C ILE A 265 1.38 -16.82 -5.83
N SER A 266 2.46 -17.44 -5.37
CA SER A 266 2.60 -18.90 -5.31
C SER A 266 1.54 -19.54 -4.42
N ASP A 267 1.31 -18.99 -3.21
CA ASP A 267 0.33 -19.50 -2.27
C ASP A 267 -1.10 -19.37 -2.80
N ILE A 268 -1.45 -18.22 -3.38
CA ILE A 268 -2.76 -18.02 -4.02
C ILE A 268 -2.96 -19.03 -5.15
N SER A 269 -1.93 -19.26 -5.99
CA SER A 269 -1.96 -20.25 -7.07
C SER A 269 -2.22 -21.68 -6.54
N ASN A 270 -1.57 -22.05 -5.44
CA ASN A 270 -1.76 -23.35 -4.79
C ASN A 270 -3.16 -23.49 -4.20
N VAL A 271 -3.66 -22.48 -3.48
CA VAL A 271 -5.00 -22.50 -2.87
C VAL A 271 -6.10 -22.55 -3.92
N ILE A 272 -5.97 -21.84 -5.04
CA ILE A 272 -6.97 -21.93 -6.12
C ILE A 272 -6.98 -23.35 -6.71
N THR A 273 -5.82 -24.00 -6.83
CA THR A 273 -5.71 -25.29 -7.53
C THR A 273 -6.13 -26.52 -6.73
N THR A 274 -6.07 -26.50 -5.39
CA THR A 274 -6.26 -27.73 -4.57
C THR A 274 -7.63 -27.89 -3.89
N PRO A 275 -8.22 -26.93 -3.15
CA PRO A 275 -9.53 -27.10 -2.51
C PRO A 275 -10.69 -26.39 -3.26
N PHE A 276 -10.49 -25.15 -3.73
CA PHE A 276 -11.57 -24.31 -4.27
C PHE A 276 -12.14 -24.83 -5.60
N ILE A 277 -11.27 -25.31 -6.50
CA ILE A 277 -11.69 -25.96 -7.74
C ILE A 277 -12.44 -27.27 -7.46
N GLY A 278 -12.05 -28.02 -6.42
CA GLY A 278 -12.74 -29.26 -6.02
C GLY A 278 -14.17 -28.99 -5.54
N GLU A 279 -14.36 -27.97 -4.71
CA GLU A 279 -15.68 -27.54 -4.23
C GLU A 279 -16.53 -26.95 -5.38
N CYS A 280 -15.96 -26.12 -6.25
CA CYS A 280 -16.64 -25.61 -7.45
C CYS A 280 -17.04 -26.73 -8.43
N LYS A 281 -16.25 -27.81 -8.52
CA LYS A 281 -16.59 -29.01 -9.31
C LYS A 281 -17.76 -29.80 -8.72
N SER A 282 -17.94 -29.75 -7.40
CA SER A 282 -19.04 -30.41 -6.69
C SER A 282 -20.36 -29.63 -6.78
N ALA A 283 -20.29 -28.31 -6.98
CA ALA A 283 -21.46 -27.49 -7.29
C ALA A 283 -22.01 -27.86 -8.68
N THR A 284 -23.34 -28.03 -8.78
CA THR A 284 -23.99 -28.37 -10.05
C THR A 284 -23.94 -27.18 -10.99
N ILE A 285 -22.90 -27.07 -11.80
CA ILE A 285 -22.79 -26.02 -12.82
C ILE A 285 -23.81 -26.34 -13.94
N PRO A 286 -24.73 -25.42 -14.27
CA PRO A 286 -25.71 -25.62 -15.33
C PRO A 286 -25.04 -25.95 -16.68
N ASN A 287 -25.67 -26.81 -17.49
CA ASN A 287 -25.08 -27.29 -18.75
C ASN A 287 -24.74 -26.16 -19.73
N TYR A 288 -25.56 -25.11 -19.83
CA TYR A 288 -25.26 -23.96 -20.71
C TYR A 288 -23.99 -23.21 -20.28
N LEU A 289 -23.75 -23.10 -18.97
CA LEU A 289 -22.54 -22.50 -18.40
C LEU A 289 -21.33 -23.41 -18.62
N LYS A 290 -21.49 -24.73 -18.50
CA LYS A 290 -20.44 -25.70 -18.87
C LYS A 290 -20.10 -25.61 -20.35
N GLU A 291 -21.09 -25.51 -21.23
CA GLU A 291 -20.90 -25.38 -22.68
C GLU A 291 -20.21 -24.06 -23.03
N PHE A 292 -20.67 -22.93 -22.48
CA PHE A 292 -20.01 -21.64 -22.63
C PHE A 292 -18.56 -21.67 -22.13
N ILE A 293 -18.34 -22.19 -20.92
CA ILE A 293 -17.00 -22.28 -20.33
C ILE A 293 -16.10 -23.21 -21.14
N THR A 294 -16.63 -24.33 -21.63
CA THR A 294 -15.89 -25.27 -22.49
C THR A 294 -15.57 -24.63 -23.84
N LYS A 295 -16.50 -23.87 -24.42
CA LYS A 295 -16.32 -23.20 -25.71
C LYS A 295 -15.32 -22.06 -25.64
N GLU A 296 -15.41 -21.21 -24.63
CA GLU A 296 -14.58 -20.00 -24.49
C GLU A 296 -13.24 -20.28 -23.80
N TYR A 297 -13.20 -21.24 -22.86
CA TYR A 297 -12.06 -21.48 -21.98
C TYR A 297 -11.56 -22.93 -22.00
N GLY A 298 -12.18 -23.81 -22.77
CA GLY A 298 -11.82 -25.23 -22.89
C GLY A 298 -12.35 -26.11 -21.75
N ASN A 299 -12.25 -25.67 -20.49
CA ASN A 299 -12.83 -26.37 -19.34
C ASN A 299 -12.97 -25.46 -18.10
N ILE A 300 -13.67 -25.98 -17.07
CA ILE A 300 -13.93 -25.28 -15.80
C ILE A 300 -12.65 -24.86 -15.08
N ASP A 301 -11.60 -25.70 -15.13
CA ASP A 301 -10.32 -25.43 -14.47
C ASP A 301 -9.61 -24.26 -15.14
N SER A 302 -9.65 -24.21 -16.48
CA SER A 302 -9.13 -23.11 -17.27
C SER A 302 -9.92 -21.84 -17.05
N TYR A 303 -11.25 -21.88 -16.91
CA TYR A 303 -12.06 -20.69 -16.60
C TYR A 303 -11.79 -20.13 -15.20
N ILE A 304 -11.78 -20.99 -14.17
CA ILE A 304 -11.44 -20.58 -12.79
C ILE A 304 -10.01 -20.05 -12.76
N LYS A 305 -9.06 -20.74 -13.40
CA LYS A 305 -7.70 -20.22 -13.57
C LYS A 305 -7.71 -18.88 -14.31
N ASN A 306 -8.45 -18.70 -15.40
CA ASN A 306 -8.47 -17.44 -16.13
C ASN A 306 -9.06 -16.29 -15.30
N VAL A 307 -10.22 -16.47 -14.67
CA VAL A 307 -10.89 -15.40 -13.91
C VAL A 307 -10.11 -14.99 -12.66
N PHE A 308 -9.55 -15.95 -11.94
CA PHE A 308 -8.75 -15.66 -10.74
C PHE A 308 -7.32 -15.24 -11.10
N TYR A 309 -6.62 -15.93 -12.01
CA TYR A 309 -5.24 -15.60 -12.38
C TYR A 309 -5.16 -14.30 -13.20
N LYS A 310 -6.13 -13.99 -14.07
CA LYS A 310 -6.08 -12.78 -14.91
C LYS A 310 -6.29 -11.49 -14.12
N ASN A 311 -7.00 -11.53 -12.99
CA ASN A 311 -7.23 -10.36 -12.14
C ASN A 311 -6.28 -10.26 -10.93
N LEU A 312 -5.82 -11.37 -10.33
CA LEU A 312 -4.89 -11.32 -9.19
C LEU A 312 -3.40 -11.47 -9.57
N LEU A 313 -3.08 -12.20 -10.65
CA LEU A 313 -1.71 -12.66 -10.93
C LEU A 313 -1.12 -12.09 -12.22
N ASN A 314 -1.95 -11.67 -13.19
CA ASN A 314 -1.47 -11.10 -14.45
C ASN A 314 -1.12 -9.61 -14.40
N ASP A 315 -1.41 -8.90 -13.32
CA ASP A 315 -0.80 -7.58 -13.10
C ASP A 315 0.64 -7.74 -12.56
N ASN A 316 1.45 -8.49 -13.33
CA ASN A 316 2.91 -8.51 -13.24
C ASN A 316 3.48 -7.08 -13.23
N THR A 317 2.72 -6.08 -13.63
CA THR A 317 3.01 -4.65 -13.51
C THR A 317 3.50 -4.29 -12.12
N PHE A 318 2.78 -4.66 -11.05
CA PHE A 318 3.20 -4.31 -9.68
C PHE A 318 4.51 -5.00 -9.26
N LEU A 319 4.65 -6.30 -9.56
CA LEU A 319 5.90 -7.03 -9.28
C LEU A 319 7.07 -6.46 -10.10
N LYS A 320 6.85 -6.11 -11.38
CA LYS A 320 7.84 -5.47 -12.24
C LYS A 320 8.23 -4.09 -11.73
N GLU A 321 7.29 -3.32 -11.19
CA GLU A 321 7.57 -2.03 -10.55
C GLU A 321 8.43 -2.19 -9.29
N LEU A 322 8.13 -3.19 -8.45
CA LEU A 322 8.97 -3.54 -7.30
C LEU A 322 10.37 -3.98 -7.74
N GLU A 323 10.48 -4.85 -8.75
CA GLU A 323 11.76 -5.32 -9.30
C GLU A 323 12.59 -4.17 -9.89
N LYS A 324 11.95 -3.23 -10.60
CA LYS A 324 12.60 -2.00 -11.07
C LYS A 324 13.11 -1.16 -9.90
N GLY A 325 12.30 -0.96 -8.86
CA GLY A 325 12.71 -0.23 -7.66
C GLY A 325 13.90 -0.89 -6.95
N ALA A 326 13.96 -2.21 -6.91
CA ALA A 326 15.12 -2.93 -6.36
C ALA A 326 16.37 -2.79 -7.24
N GLU A 327 16.21 -2.71 -8.56
CA GLU A 327 17.34 -2.43 -9.47
C GLU A 327 17.90 -1.02 -9.27
N ASP A 328 17.04 -0.02 -9.05
CA ASP A 328 17.48 1.33 -8.71
C ASP A 328 18.19 1.38 -7.35
N CYS A 329 17.73 0.58 -6.37
CA CYS A 329 18.47 0.39 -5.13
C CYS A 329 19.85 -0.23 -5.38
N LYS A 330 20.01 -1.21 -6.28
CA LYS A 330 21.34 -1.77 -6.60
C LYS A 330 22.29 -0.70 -7.15
N LYS A 331 21.84 0.15 -8.08
CA LYS A 331 22.64 1.25 -8.60
C LYS A 331 23.09 2.19 -7.48
N MET A 332 22.18 2.53 -6.56
CA MET A 332 22.49 3.37 -5.41
C MET A 332 23.48 2.68 -4.45
N ARG A 333 23.31 1.39 -4.15
CA ARG A 333 24.25 0.59 -3.37
C ARG A 333 25.64 0.67 -3.95
N ASP A 334 25.76 0.55 -5.28
CA ASP A 334 27.05 0.57 -5.95
C ASP A 334 27.75 1.93 -5.79
N ARG A 335 27.00 3.05 -5.78
CA ARG A 335 27.56 4.38 -5.44
C ARG A 335 28.11 4.42 -4.01
N TYR A 336 27.35 3.93 -3.03
CA TYR A 336 27.83 3.81 -1.65
C TYR A 336 29.09 2.94 -1.56
N PHE A 337 29.11 1.83 -2.31
CA PHE A 337 30.27 0.94 -2.34
C PHE A 337 31.51 1.61 -2.92
N GLN A 338 31.37 2.39 -3.99
CA GLN A 338 32.51 3.13 -4.56
C GLN A 338 33.10 4.13 -3.56
N VAL A 339 32.25 4.84 -2.81
CA VAL A 339 32.74 5.75 -1.76
C VAL A 339 33.46 4.99 -0.66
N PHE A 340 32.92 3.84 -0.24
CA PHE A 340 33.52 3.02 0.81
C PHE A 340 34.87 2.39 0.38
N ILE A 341 34.93 1.81 -0.83
CA ILE A 341 36.15 1.19 -1.40
C ILE A 341 37.26 2.22 -1.53
N ASN A 342 36.95 3.38 -2.10
CA ASN A 342 37.93 4.42 -2.38
C ASN A 342 38.21 5.30 -1.15
N LYS A 343 37.45 5.14 -0.05
CA LYS A 343 37.45 6.01 1.13
C LYS A 343 37.27 7.49 0.77
N ASN A 344 36.56 7.77 -0.31
CA ASN A 344 36.40 9.12 -0.87
C ASN A 344 35.19 9.82 -0.25
N TYR A 345 35.25 10.11 1.05
CA TYR A 345 34.15 10.76 1.75
C TYR A 345 33.91 12.21 1.28
N ASP A 346 34.88 12.88 0.67
CA ASP A 346 34.72 14.24 0.11
C ASP A 346 33.66 14.33 -1.01
N SER A 347 33.36 13.18 -1.63
CA SER A 347 32.26 13.02 -2.61
C SER A 347 30.87 13.05 -1.98
N ILE A 348 30.78 13.14 -0.64
CA ILE A 348 29.53 13.17 0.11
C ILE A 348 29.28 14.60 0.58
N LYS A 349 28.08 15.10 0.29
CA LYS A 349 27.62 16.41 0.71
C LYS A 349 26.49 16.26 1.72
N TYR A 350 26.39 17.19 2.65
CA TYR A 350 25.37 17.14 3.68
C TYR A 350 24.89 18.52 4.16
N LEU A 351 23.64 18.55 4.60
CA LEU A 351 23.01 19.66 5.34
C LEU A 351 22.45 19.10 6.64
N VAL A 352 22.78 19.72 7.77
CA VAL A 352 22.22 19.35 9.07
C VAL A 352 21.43 20.49 9.66
N PHE A 353 20.19 20.23 10.07
CA PHE A 353 19.47 21.08 11.01
C PHE A 353 19.66 20.52 12.42
N THR A 354 20.17 21.34 13.32
CA THR A 354 20.31 21.00 14.75
C THR A 354 19.26 21.74 15.55
N PHE A 355 18.67 21.07 16.54
CA PHE A 355 17.55 21.53 17.35
C PHE A 355 17.93 21.50 18.82
N SER A 356 17.49 22.49 19.60
CA SER A 356 17.81 22.56 21.03
C SER A 356 17.00 21.60 21.89
N ASN A 357 15.85 21.11 21.40
CA ASN A 357 15.04 20.12 22.10
C ASN A 357 15.15 18.76 21.40
N ILE A 358 14.95 17.69 22.17
CA ILE A 358 14.91 16.33 21.63
C ILE A 358 13.68 16.21 20.72
N PRO A 359 13.83 15.76 19.46
CA PRO A 359 12.72 15.57 18.54
C PRO A 359 11.66 14.61 19.09
N ASP A 360 10.41 14.83 18.69
CA ASP A 360 9.30 13.93 19.03
C ASP A 360 9.30 12.66 18.19
N ILE A 361 9.95 12.72 17.02
CA ILE A 361 10.09 11.60 16.09
C ILE A 361 11.55 11.42 15.71
N LEU A 362 11.93 10.17 15.46
CA LEU A 362 13.17 9.80 14.80
C LEU A 362 12.85 9.00 13.54
N PHE A 363 13.65 9.17 12.50
CA PHE A 363 13.41 8.57 11.19
C PHE A 363 14.73 8.34 10.46
N SER A 364 14.70 7.40 9.53
CA SER A 364 15.86 7.10 8.68
C SER A 364 15.38 6.47 7.38
N GLY A 365 15.78 7.05 6.25
CA GLY A 365 15.47 6.51 4.94
C GLY A 365 16.13 7.30 3.83
N ALA A 366 15.84 6.93 2.59
CA ALA A 366 16.26 7.66 1.40
C ALA A 366 15.10 7.64 0.40
N ALA A 367 14.87 8.76 -0.27
CA ALA A 367 13.78 8.89 -1.22
C ALA A 367 14.12 9.90 -2.33
N PRO A 368 13.50 9.77 -3.51
CA PRO A 368 13.64 10.76 -4.57
C PRO A 368 12.62 11.88 -4.36
N ILE A 369 13.10 13.10 -4.11
CA ILE A 369 12.20 14.24 -3.88
C ILE A 369 11.72 14.78 -5.22
N LEU A 370 10.40 14.68 -5.44
CA LEU A 370 9.78 14.97 -6.73
C LEU A 370 9.44 16.45 -6.91
N TYR A 371 9.02 17.11 -5.84
CA TYR A 371 8.61 18.51 -5.84
C TYR A 371 9.31 19.27 -4.72
N ASP A 372 9.56 20.56 -4.92
CA ASP A 372 10.11 21.44 -3.88
C ASP A 372 9.02 22.05 -2.98
N PHE A 373 9.42 22.91 -2.02
CA PHE A 373 8.52 23.55 -1.06
C PHE A 373 7.63 24.66 -1.68
N ASP A 374 7.94 25.10 -2.89
CA ASP A 374 7.12 26.04 -3.67
C ASP A 374 6.20 25.28 -4.67
N GLY A 375 6.27 23.94 -4.70
CA GLY A 375 5.48 23.09 -5.59
C GLY A 375 6.05 22.92 -7.00
N ASN A 376 7.29 23.37 -7.23
CA ASN A 376 7.98 23.17 -8.50
C ASN A 376 8.41 21.71 -8.64
N CYS A 377 8.24 21.15 -9.83
CA CYS A 377 8.74 19.81 -10.13
C CYS A 377 10.28 19.82 -10.17
N LEU A 378 10.91 19.01 -9.32
CA LEU A 378 12.34 18.76 -9.31
C LEU A 378 12.72 17.55 -10.16
N GLN A 379 11.92 16.48 -10.10
CA GLN A 379 12.17 15.21 -10.78
C GLN A 379 10.86 14.62 -11.32
N ASN A 380 10.86 14.21 -12.59
CA ASN A 380 9.74 13.52 -13.23
C ASN A 380 10.15 12.30 -14.07
N ASP A 381 11.45 12.13 -14.37
CA ASP A 381 11.96 10.95 -15.07
C ASP A 381 12.11 9.77 -14.10
N ILE A 382 11.13 8.87 -14.13
CA ILE A 382 11.04 7.70 -13.25
C ILE A 382 12.19 6.71 -13.49
N ASN A 383 12.93 6.82 -14.60
CA ASN A 383 14.05 5.92 -14.89
C ASN A 383 15.39 6.38 -14.30
N ASN A 384 15.47 7.64 -13.86
CA ASN A 384 16.72 8.26 -13.42
C ASN A 384 16.48 9.24 -12.26
N LEU A 385 15.97 8.72 -11.15
CA LEU A 385 15.71 9.49 -9.95
C LEU A 385 16.94 9.56 -9.04
N GLU A 386 17.26 10.76 -8.57
CA GLU A 386 18.30 10.97 -7.55
C GLU A 386 17.66 10.94 -6.17
N ASN A 387 18.12 10.02 -5.32
CA ASN A 387 17.65 9.91 -3.95
C ASN A 387 18.48 10.78 -3.02
N ILE A 388 17.84 11.36 -2.01
CA ILE A 388 18.52 12.00 -0.88
C ILE A 388 18.27 11.17 0.37
N ALA A 389 19.32 10.92 1.16
CA ALA A 389 19.17 10.27 2.45
C ALA A 389 18.76 11.29 3.51
N ILE A 390 17.77 10.94 4.32
CA ILE A 390 17.16 11.80 5.34
C ILE A 390 17.12 11.02 6.66
N ASN A 391 17.90 11.46 7.64
CA ASN A 391 18.06 10.77 8.91
C ASN A 391 17.89 11.75 10.08
N SER A 392 17.39 11.25 11.21
CA SER A 392 17.44 12.00 12.47
C SER A 392 18.04 11.19 13.60
N ILE A 393 18.74 11.92 14.47
CA ILE A 393 19.44 11.38 15.64
C ILE A 393 19.24 12.29 16.84
N TYR A 394 19.41 11.71 18.03
CA TYR A 394 19.70 12.52 19.21
C TYR A 394 21.09 13.17 19.05
N TYR A 395 21.20 14.45 19.39
CA TYR A 395 22.44 15.19 19.22
C TYR A 395 22.56 16.32 20.24
N LYS A 396 23.62 16.31 21.06
CA LYS A 396 23.96 17.37 22.04
C LYS A 396 22.76 17.85 22.89
N ASN A 397 22.06 16.93 23.54
CA ASN A 397 20.85 17.18 24.35
C ASN A 397 19.62 17.69 23.60
N GLY A 398 19.69 17.77 22.27
CA GLY A 398 18.57 18.05 21.40
C GLY A 398 18.45 17.02 20.28
N GLY A 399 18.40 17.48 19.04
CA GLY A 399 18.34 16.59 17.88
C GLY A 399 19.03 17.14 16.65
N ALA A 400 19.29 16.26 15.70
CA ALA A 400 19.78 16.63 14.39
C ALA A 400 18.97 15.93 13.30
N VAL A 401 18.71 16.65 12.20
CA VAL A 401 18.15 16.12 10.95
C VAL A 401 19.21 16.30 9.87
N ILE A 402 19.68 15.20 9.31
CA ILE A 402 20.78 15.12 8.36
C ILE A 402 20.21 14.77 6.99
N PHE A 403 20.44 15.65 6.03
CA PHE A 403 20.28 15.41 4.61
C PHE A 403 21.63 15.07 4.02
N GLN A 404 21.74 13.96 3.29
CA GLN A 404 22.97 13.53 2.64
C GLN A 404 22.72 13.15 1.18
N TRP A 405 23.59 13.63 0.30
CA TRP A 405 23.59 13.31 -1.14
C TRP A 405 25.02 13.18 -1.68
N PHE A 406 25.16 12.79 -2.94
CA PHE A 406 26.46 12.65 -3.60
C PHE A 406 26.81 13.93 -4.37
N ALA A 407 28.08 14.30 -4.41
CA ALA A 407 28.53 15.57 -4.99
C ALA A 407 28.22 15.72 -6.49
N ASP A 408 28.05 14.62 -7.22
CA ASP A 408 27.71 14.56 -8.64
C ASP A 408 26.18 14.60 -8.92
N ASP A 409 25.34 14.60 -7.89
CA ASP A 409 23.88 14.76 -8.01
C ASP A 409 23.53 16.17 -8.53
N LYS A 410 22.59 16.25 -9.49
CA LYS A 410 22.18 17.49 -10.15
C LYS A 410 20.91 18.09 -9.57
N ILE A 411 20.07 17.27 -8.96
CA ILE A 411 18.76 17.65 -8.44
C ILE A 411 18.80 17.88 -6.93
N ASN A 412 19.51 17.03 -6.18
CA ASN A 412 19.60 17.15 -4.73
C ASN A 412 20.09 18.55 -4.26
N PRO A 413 21.08 19.20 -4.91
CA PRO A 413 21.42 20.59 -4.59
C PRO A 413 20.25 21.59 -4.72
N LYS A 414 19.39 21.43 -5.72
CA LYS A 414 18.22 22.30 -5.93
C LYS A 414 17.18 22.12 -4.82
N PHE A 415 16.95 20.88 -4.39
CA PHE A 415 16.11 20.59 -3.23
C PHE A 415 16.67 21.25 -1.96
N ILE A 416 17.98 21.14 -1.75
CA ILE A 416 18.68 21.72 -0.61
C ILE A 416 18.61 23.25 -0.61
N ASP A 417 18.75 23.90 -1.76
CA ASP A 417 18.54 25.35 -1.88
C ASP A 417 17.10 25.74 -1.52
N SER A 418 16.11 24.94 -1.93
CA SER A 418 14.70 25.17 -1.61
C SER A 418 14.39 25.03 -0.12
N ILE A 419 14.92 24.00 0.57
CA ILE A 419 14.73 23.88 2.03
C ILE A 419 15.45 24.99 2.80
N ILE A 420 16.64 25.42 2.33
CA ILE A 420 17.37 26.54 2.94
C ILE A 420 16.62 27.86 2.75
N LYS A 421 16.06 28.11 1.56
CA LYS A 421 15.19 29.27 1.29
C LYS A 421 13.98 29.27 2.24
N THR A 422 13.33 28.12 2.39
CA THR A 422 12.19 27.93 3.29
C THR A 422 12.57 28.17 4.75
N TYR A 423 13.70 27.62 5.21
CA TYR A 423 14.27 27.87 6.53
C TYR A 423 14.54 29.36 6.78
N LYS A 424 15.09 30.09 5.81
CA LYS A 424 15.33 31.54 5.94
C LYS A 424 14.03 32.34 6.08
N LYS A 425 12.95 31.91 5.44
CA LYS A 425 11.64 32.56 5.48
C LYS A 425 10.88 32.25 6.77
N GLU A 426 10.89 31.00 7.21
CA GLU A 426 10.04 30.49 8.31
C GLU A 426 10.86 29.68 9.32
N LYS A 427 11.96 30.27 9.82
CA LYS A 427 12.94 29.60 10.71
C LYS A 427 12.28 28.83 11.85
N ASN A 428 11.32 29.44 12.54
CA ASN A 428 10.67 28.84 13.71
C ASN A 428 9.70 27.71 13.35
N ASN A 429 9.31 27.57 12.09
CA ASN A 429 8.36 26.57 11.61
C ASN A 429 9.03 25.37 10.91
N ILE A 430 10.36 25.39 10.75
CA ILE A 430 11.08 24.40 9.94
C ILE A 430 10.89 22.96 10.42
N CYS A 431 10.72 22.74 11.73
CA CYS A 431 10.46 21.40 12.27
C CYS A 431 9.12 20.81 11.79
N ASN A 432 8.07 21.63 11.67
CA ASN A 432 6.77 21.21 11.13
C ASN A 432 6.84 20.89 9.64
N ILE A 433 7.68 21.64 8.90
CA ILE A 433 7.93 21.39 7.47
C ILE A 433 8.72 20.09 7.29
N ILE A 434 9.70 19.82 8.15
CA ILE A 434 10.43 18.54 8.16
C ILE A 434 9.49 17.38 8.51
N ILE A 435 8.57 17.53 9.46
CA ILE A 435 7.56 16.49 9.74
C ILE A 435 6.73 16.19 8.48
N GLN A 436 6.24 17.21 7.77
CA GLN A 436 5.49 17.01 6.52
C GLN A 436 6.32 16.26 5.48
N LEU A 437 7.60 16.64 5.30
CA LEU A 437 8.53 15.98 4.39
C LEU A 437 8.69 14.50 4.74
N VAL A 438 8.99 14.21 6.00
CA VAL A 438 9.27 12.85 6.47
C VAL A 438 8.05 11.96 6.32
N PHE A 439 6.86 12.44 6.72
CA PHE A 439 5.62 11.67 6.56
C PHE A 439 5.19 11.51 5.10
N SER A 440 5.70 12.33 4.18
CA SER A 440 5.36 12.22 2.75
C SER A 440 6.35 11.37 1.94
N TYR A 441 7.47 10.94 2.54
CA TYR A 441 8.55 10.26 1.80
C TYR A 441 9.26 9.13 2.55
N ILE A 442 9.17 9.07 3.89
CA ILE A 442 9.94 8.14 4.72
C ILE A 442 8.99 7.26 5.51
N GLU A 443 9.05 5.95 5.30
CA GLU A 443 8.19 4.99 6.03
C GLU A 443 8.74 4.65 7.43
N ASN A 444 10.07 4.64 7.56
CA ASN A 444 10.76 4.21 8.77
C ASN A 444 10.83 5.35 9.81
N ILE A 445 9.67 5.64 10.41
CA ILE A 445 9.43 6.69 11.43
C ILE A 445 9.11 6.05 12.78
N PHE A 446 9.76 6.51 13.85
CA PHE A 446 9.49 6.17 15.24
C PHE A 446 9.10 7.41 16.02
N MET A 447 8.05 7.30 16.83
CA MET A 447 7.39 8.46 17.42
C MET A 447 7.27 8.26 18.93
N ARG A 448 7.52 9.34 19.68
CA ARG A 448 7.19 9.42 21.10
C ARG A 448 5.69 9.22 21.29
N ILE A 449 5.30 8.33 22.20
CA ILE A 449 3.89 7.95 22.42
C ILE A 449 3.08 9.19 22.84
N SER A 450 3.55 9.92 23.85
CA SER A 450 2.86 11.10 24.35
C SER A 450 2.74 12.24 23.34
N TRP A 451 3.65 12.35 22.38
CA TRP A 451 3.53 13.33 21.29
C TRP A 451 2.37 12.96 20.38
N TRP A 452 2.38 11.74 19.85
CA TRP A 452 1.34 11.28 18.95
C TRP A 452 -0.03 11.36 19.64
N ASP A 453 -0.16 10.85 20.87
CA ASP A 453 -1.43 10.81 21.58
C ASP A 453 -2.04 12.20 21.81
N LYS A 454 -1.20 13.21 22.05
CA LYS A 454 -1.64 14.61 22.26
C LYS A 454 -1.99 15.36 20.99
N LEU A 455 -1.58 14.89 19.80
CA LEU A 455 -1.96 15.54 18.55
C LEU A 455 -3.49 15.53 18.38
N GLU A 456 -4.01 16.66 17.91
CA GLU A 456 -5.40 16.77 17.50
C GLU A 456 -5.73 15.74 16.42
N LYS A 457 -6.98 15.26 16.43
CA LYS A 457 -7.45 14.23 15.50
C LYS A 457 -7.18 14.60 14.03
N LYS A 458 -7.45 15.86 13.66
CA LYS A 458 -7.21 16.38 12.31
C LYS A 458 -5.73 16.32 11.90
N LEU A 459 -4.81 16.60 12.83
CA LEU A 459 -3.37 16.54 12.56
C LEU A 459 -2.89 15.08 12.40
N LYS A 460 -3.44 14.16 13.20
CA LYS A 460 -3.17 12.72 13.05
C LYS A 460 -3.63 12.21 11.68
N GLU A 461 -4.87 12.53 11.29
CA GLU A 461 -5.45 12.15 10.00
C GLU A 461 -4.61 12.70 8.83
N GLU A 462 -4.19 13.97 8.90
CA GLU A 462 -3.32 14.60 7.90
C GLU A 462 -1.97 13.88 7.76
N LEU A 463 -1.31 13.56 8.88
CA LEU A 463 -0.04 12.84 8.87
C LEU A 463 -0.20 11.39 8.38
N SER A 464 -1.25 10.70 8.81
CA SER A 464 -1.56 9.34 8.37
C SER A 464 -1.83 9.27 6.86
N ASN A 465 -2.58 10.21 6.31
CA ASN A 465 -2.86 10.27 4.87
C ASN A 465 -1.59 10.49 4.03
N ARG A 466 -0.69 11.36 4.50
CA ARG A 466 0.62 11.58 3.85
C ARG A 466 1.47 10.32 3.81
N ASN A 467 1.45 9.56 4.91
CA ASN A 467 2.20 8.31 5.00
C ASN A 467 1.55 7.22 4.14
N LEU A 468 0.22 7.16 4.05
CA LEU A 468 -0.47 6.27 3.12
C LEU A 468 -0.13 6.57 1.65
N ASP A 469 0.02 7.84 1.30
CA ASP A 469 0.41 8.23 -0.05
C ASP A 469 1.79 7.69 -0.44
N THR A 470 2.71 7.43 0.49
CA THR A 470 4.00 6.80 0.15
C THR A 470 3.85 5.35 -0.32
N ILE A 471 2.74 4.70 0.03
CA ILE A 471 2.45 3.29 -0.27
C ILE A 471 1.67 3.17 -1.59
N TYR A 472 0.68 4.04 -1.82
CA TYR A 472 -0.28 3.87 -2.92
C TYR A 472 -0.12 4.88 -4.06
N ASN A 473 0.42 6.06 -3.77
CA ASN A 473 0.43 7.19 -4.70
C ASN A 473 1.85 7.72 -4.90
N LYS A 474 2.02 8.61 -5.88
CA LYS A 474 3.23 9.45 -5.94
C LYS A 474 2.93 10.74 -5.20
N PRO A 475 3.78 11.18 -4.26
CA PRO A 475 3.58 12.46 -3.59
C PRO A 475 3.50 13.59 -4.62
N TYR A 476 2.36 14.29 -4.66
CA TYR A 476 2.14 15.40 -5.58
C TYR A 476 2.10 16.71 -4.82
N LYS A 477 3.12 17.56 -5.01
CA LYS A 477 3.27 18.87 -4.32
C LYS A 477 3.05 18.78 -2.80
N SER A 478 3.37 17.65 -2.20
CA SER A 478 3.12 17.35 -0.79
C SER A 478 3.93 18.22 0.18
N LEU A 479 5.01 18.85 -0.30
CA LEU A 479 5.92 19.64 0.51
C LEU A 479 5.56 21.12 0.64
N ILE A 480 4.52 21.59 -0.06
CA ILE A 480 4.03 22.96 0.15
C ILE A 480 3.60 23.10 1.62
N PRO A 481 4.19 24.00 2.42
CA PRO A 481 3.88 24.10 3.84
C PRO A 481 2.40 24.39 4.07
N ASN A 482 1.72 23.51 4.80
CA ASN A 482 0.29 23.65 5.10
C ASN A 482 -0.04 24.56 6.29
N GLY A 483 0.96 25.14 6.94
CA GLY A 483 0.81 26.02 8.12
C GLY A 483 0.48 25.32 9.44
N ASN A 484 0.30 23.99 9.44
CA ASN A 484 -0.02 23.23 10.66
C ASN A 484 1.17 23.19 11.63
N GLN A 485 0.86 23.18 12.93
CA GLN A 485 1.83 23.04 14.01
C GLN A 485 1.76 21.62 14.59
N TYR A 486 2.73 20.79 14.23
CA TYR A 486 2.86 19.40 14.66
C TYR A 486 3.82 19.24 15.85
N CYS A 487 4.87 20.07 15.92
CA CYS A 487 5.91 19.96 16.93
C CYS A 487 6.58 21.30 17.24
N ASN A 488 7.36 21.32 18.32
CA ASN A 488 8.26 22.42 18.67
C ASN A 488 9.59 21.86 19.18
N TRP A 489 10.58 21.80 18.29
CA TRP A 489 11.93 21.29 18.62
C TRP A 489 12.89 22.40 19.10
N GLY A 490 12.36 23.58 19.46
CA GLY A 490 13.13 24.67 20.01
C GLY A 490 13.99 25.41 18.97
N ASN A 491 15.11 25.97 19.42
CA ASN A 491 16.00 26.76 18.56
C ASN A 491 16.67 25.87 17.52
N VAL A 492 16.71 26.38 16.29
CA VAL A 492 17.30 25.67 15.15
C VAL A 492 18.54 26.40 14.61
N ASN A 493 19.58 25.62 14.31
CA ASN A 493 20.78 26.05 13.61
C ASN A 493 21.08 25.11 12.44
N ILE A 494 21.89 25.57 11.48
CA ILE A 494 22.30 24.75 10.33
C ILE A 494 23.81 24.55 10.29
N ILE A 495 24.24 23.35 9.91
CA ILE A 495 25.64 22.98 9.62
C ILE A 495 25.66 22.47 8.17
N LYS A 496 26.68 22.84 7.40
CA LYS A 496 26.82 22.48 5.99
C LYS A 496 28.20 21.90 5.71
N GLY A 497 28.26 20.86 4.88
CA GLY A 497 29.49 20.33 4.32
C GLY A 497 29.45 20.27 2.79
N PHE A 498 29.31 21.45 2.14
CA PHE A 498 29.33 21.63 0.69
C PHE A 498 29.57 23.09 0.30
#